data_AF-A0A218PEE7-F1
#
_entry.id   AF-A0A218PEE7-F1
#
_cell.length_a   1.000
_cell.length_b   1.000
_cell.length_c   1.000
_cell.angle_alpha   90.00
_cell.angle_beta   90.00
_cell.angle_gamma   90.00
#
_symmetry.space_group_name_H-M   'P 1'
#
loop_
_entity.id
_entity.type
_entity.pdbx_description
1 polymer ?
#
loop_
_entity_poly.entity_id
_entity_poly.type
_entity_poly.pdbx_seq_one_letter_code
_entity_poly.pdbx_strand_id
1 'polypeptide(L)'
;MRIEDVYIWDINARWLGVTPYQLMENAGAGVARTIEERFGKNLRIAVFSGTGNNGGDGFVAYDIISDGKTWKYSRTGNRGMTTGGTGDVLAGLVGSLLAFGNEPLRAASVGAFLNGLSGDMVKGGLGENFTALEVARRVPRAVKWVLEF
;
A
#
# COMPACT_ATOMS: atom_id res chain seq x y z
N MET A 1 16.89 -2.02 10.96
CA MET A 1 16.61 -2.95 9.85
C MET A 1 16.60 -2.15 8.56
N ARG A 2 17.48 -2.50 7.61
CA ARG A 2 17.57 -1.85 6.29
C ARG A 2 16.74 -2.64 5.29
N ILE A 3 16.38 -2.03 4.16
CA ILE A 3 15.57 -2.75 3.14
C ILE A 3 16.37 -3.88 2.50
N GLU A 4 17.68 -3.71 2.37
CA GLU A 4 18.56 -4.78 1.88
C GLU A 4 18.43 -6.04 2.76
N ASP A 5 18.23 -5.86 4.07
CA ASP A 5 18.05 -6.97 5.00
C ASP A 5 16.73 -7.71 4.71
N VAL A 6 15.61 -7.02 4.46
CA VAL A 6 14.31 -7.65 4.16
C VAL A 6 14.36 -8.47 2.86
N TYR A 7 15.02 -7.94 1.82
CA TYR A 7 15.20 -8.66 0.56
C TYR A 7 16.05 -9.93 0.73
N ILE A 8 17.09 -9.88 1.56
CA ILE A 8 17.88 -11.06 1.93
C ILE A 8 17.00 -12.09 2.65
N TRP A 9 16.04 -11.66 3.47
CA TRP A 9 15.16 -12.57 4.20
C TRP A 9 14.15 -13.25 3.26
N ASP A 10 13.64 -12.55 2.25
CA ASP A 10 12.78 -13.15 1.21
C ASP A 10 13.53 -14.19 0.37
N ILE A 11 14.81 -13.95 0.07
CA ILE A 11 15.69 -14.91 -0.61
C ILE A 11 15.95 -16.13 0.27
N ASN A 12 16.29 -15.91 1.55
CA ASN A 12 16.56 -16.99 2.49
C ASN A 12 15.31 -17.84 2.74
N ALA A 13 14.13 -17.22 2.86
CA ALA A 13 12.87 -17.92 3.00
C ALA A 13 12.60 -18.85 1.81
N ARG A 14 12.82 -18.37 0.57
CA ARG A 14 12.73 -19.22 -0.63
C ARG A 14 13.69 -20.40 -0.58
N TRP A 15 14.93 -20.16 -0.16
CA TRP A 15 15.93 -21.22 -0.05
C TRP A 15 15.53 -22.29 0.97
N LEU A 16 14.83 -21.90 2.04
CA LEU A 16 14.26 -22.78 3.05
C LEU A 16 12.93 -23.45 2.63
N GLY A 17 12.49 -23.26 1.38
CA GLY A 17 11.25 -23.83 0.85
C GLY A 17 9.99 -23.05 1.21
N VAL A 18 10.12 -21.87 1.82
CA VAL A 18 9.01 -20.95 2.09
C VAL A 18 8.88 -19.98 0.91
N THR A 19 7.80 -20.10 0.17
CA THR A 19 7.54 -19.25 -0.99
C THR A 19 7.16 -17.82 -0.56
N PRO A 20 7.36 -16.81 -1.41
CA PRO A 20 6.85 -15.46 -1.16
C PRO A 20 5.33 -15.43 -0.90
N TYR A 21 4.58 -16.35 -1.52
CA TYR A 21 3.15 -16.50 -1.28
C TYR A 21 2.84 -16.92 0.15
N GLN A 22 3.58 -17.87 0.71
CA GLN A 22 3.41 -18.27 2.11
C GLN A 22 3.83 -17.16 3.09
N LEU A 23 4.81 -16.34 2.74
CA LEU A 23 5.13 -15.14 3.53
C LEU A 23 3.97 -14.13 3.51
N MET A 24 3.36 -13.92 2.33
CA MET A 24 2.19 -13.06 2.17
C MET A 24 0.97 -13.59 2.93
N GLU A 25 0.72 -14.90 2.89
CA GLU A 25 -0.34 -15.55 3.67
C GLU A 25 -0.15 -15.34 5.18
N ASN A 26 1.08 -15.53 5.68
CA ASN A 26 1.40 -15.33 7.09
C ASN A 26 1.29 -13.87 7.52
N ALA A 27 1.68 -12.92 6.65
CA ALA A 27 1.51 -11.49 6.90
C ALA A 27 0.02 -11.11 6.97
N GLY A 28 -0.78 -11.61 6.03
CA GLY A 28 -2.23 -11.43 6.02
C GLY A 28 -2.90 -12.01 7.26
N ALA A 29 -2.49 -13.22 7.68
CA ALA A 29 -2.97 -13.86 8.90
C ALA A 29 -2.60 -13.09 10.17
N GLY A 30 -1.40 -12.49 10.22
CA GLY A 30 -0.97 -11.63 11.31
C GLY A 30 -1.84 -10.37 11.44
N VAL A 31 -2.10 -9.70 10.32
CA VAL A 31 -3.00 -8.53 10.27
C VAL A 31 -4.41 -8.91 10.70
N ALA A 32 -4.96 -10.01 10.18
CA ALA A 32 -6.28 -10.51 10.56
C ALA A 32 -6.35 -10.81 12.06
N ARG A 33 -5.34 -11.49 12.62
CA ARG A 33 -5.25 -11.77 14.06
C ARG A 33 -5.23 -10.48 14.89
N THR A 34 -4.41 -9.50 14.52
CA THR A 34 -4.35 -8.22 15.26
C THR A 34 -5.68 -7.45 15.20
N ILE A 35 -6.38 -7.51 14.07
CA ILE A 35 -7.72 -6.92 13.94
C ILE A 35 -8.70 -7.64 14.86
N GLU A 36 -8.72 -8.98 14.85
CA GLU A 36 -9.57 -9.77 15.75
C GLU A 36 -9.28 -9.50 17.23
N GLU A 37 -8.00 -9.39 17.62
CA GLU A 37 -7.58 -9.11 18.99
C GLU A 37 -8.01 -7.72 19.47
N ARG A 38 -7.92 -6.70 18.60
CA ARG A 38 -8.25 -5.32 18.96
C ARG A 38 -9.73 -4.98 18.88
N PHE A 39 -10.44 -5.59 17.96
CA PHE A 39 -11.80 -5.17 17.58
C PHE A 39 -12.85 -6.29 17.71
N GLY A 40 -12.43 -7.52 18.02
CA GLY A 40 -13.31 -8.67 18.20
C GLY A 40 -13.62 -9.43 16.90
N LYS A 41 -14.43 -10.48 17.03
CA LYS A 41 -14.89 -11.32 15.89
C LYS A 41 -16.21 -10.80 15.33
N ASN A 42 -16.58 -11.23 14.12
CA ASN A 42 -17.80 -10.83 13.40
C ASN A 42 -17.84 -9.37 12.92
N LEU A 43 -16.67 -8.78 12.68
CA LEU A 43 -16.57 -7.46 12.07
C LEU A 43 -16.92 -7.52 10.58
N ARG A 44 -17.67 -6.54 10.09
CA ARG A 44 -17.83 -6.31 8.65
C ARG A 44 -16.63 -5.51 8.17
N ILE A 45 -15.63 -6.19 7.62
CA ILE A 45 -14.38 -5.60 7.17
C ILE A 45 -14.42 -5.53 5.63
N ALA A 46 -14.13 -4.35 5.07
CA ALA A 46 -13.86 -4.19 3.66
C ALA A 46 -12.34 -4.03 3.48
N VAL A 47 -11.74 -4.93 2.70
CA VAL A 47 -10.31 -4.88 2.35
C VAL A 47 -10.21 -4.32 0.93
N PHE A 48 -9.62 -3.13 0.79
CA PHE A 48 -9.36 -2.52 -0.51
C PHE A 48 -7.91 -2.80 -0.91
N SER A 49 -7.75 -3.52 -2.02
CA SER A 49 -6.46 -3.82 -2.65
C SER A 49 -6.24 -2.86 -3.83
N GLY A 50 -5.15 -2.10 -3.81
CA GLY A 50 -4.76 -1.17 -4.88
C GLY A 50 -3.98 -1.85 -6.01
N THR A 51 -3.44 -1.06 -6.94
CA THR A 51 -2.80 -1.45 -8.21
C THR A 51 -1.48 -2.25 -8.11
N GLY A 52 -1.14 -2.82 -6.95
CA GLY A 52 0.01 -3.73 -6.76
C GLY A 52 -0.28 -5.15 -7.24
N ASN A 53 0.69 -6.06 -7.17
CA ASN A 53 0.57 -7.51 -7.48
C ASN A 53 -0.56 -8.29 -6.73
N ASN A 54 -1.44 -7.62 -5.99
CA ASN A 54 -2.68 -8.14 -5.40
C ASN A 54 -3.95 -7.63 -6.12
N GLY A 55 -3.84 -7.19 -7.38
CA GLY A 55 -4.94 -6.74 -8.23
C GLY A 55 -4.84 -7.30 -9.65
N GLY A 56 -4.45 -8.58 -9.76
CA GLY A 56 -4.43 -9.30 -11.04
C GLY A 56 -5.84 -9.42 -11.60
N ASP A 57 -6.27 -8.39 -12.34
CA ASP A 57 -7.01 -8.46 -13.59
C ASP A 57 -7.41 -7.04 -14.06
N GLY A 58 -6.65 -6.48 -15.01
CA GLY A 58 -7.16 -5.54 -16.01
C GLY A 58 -7.45 -4.08 -15.61
N PHE A 59 -6.69 -3.16 -16.20
CA PHE A 59 -7.22 -1.90 -16.76
C PHE A 59 -7.84 -0.81 -15.86
N VAL A 60 -7.78 -0.88 -14.52
CA VAL A 60 -8.37 0.22 -13.72
C VAL A 60 -7.38 1.37 -13.54
N ALA A 61 -7.66 2.50 -14.20
CA ALA A 61 -6.89 3.75 -14.15
C ALA A 61 -7.09 4.59 -12.87
N TYR A 62 -7.79 4.04 -11.87
CA TYR A 62 -8.28 4.77 -10.70
C TYR A 62 -8.25 3.88 -9.45
N ASP A 63 -7.73 4.41 -8.35
CA ASP A 63 -7.96 3.81 -7.03
C ASP A 63 -9.36 4.20 -6.55
N ILE A 64 -10.17 3.23 -6.12
CA ILE A 64 -11.50 3.47 -5.53
C ILE A 64 -11.40 3.29 -4.01
N ILE A 65 -11.89 4.28 -3.27
CA ILE A 65 -11.89 4.29 -1.80
C ILE A 65 -13.33 4.43 -1.34
N SER A 66 -13.81 3.50 -0.52
CA SER A 66 -15.21 3.50 -0.05
C SER A 66 -15.32 3.08 1.42
N ASP A 67 -16.29 3.67 2.11
CA ASP A 67 -16.69 3.27 3.48
C ASP A 67 -17.99 2.44 3.48
N GLY A 68 -18.47 2.03 2.30
CA GLY A 68 -19.72 1.30 2.13
C GLY A 68 -20.98 2.18 2.07
N LYS A 69 -20.86 3.51 2.26
CA LYS A 69 -21.95 4.48 2.11
C LYS A 69 -21.62 5.52 1.04
N THR A 70 -20.37 5.95 1.02
CA THR A 70 -19.81 6.94 0.12
C THR A 70 -18.52 6.42 -0.47
N TRP A 71 -18.21 6.87 -1.68
CA TRP A 71 -17.00 6.48 -2.39
C TRP A 71 -16.30 7.70 -2.96
N LYS A 72 -14.99 7.57 -3.12
CA LYS A 72 -14.08 8.52 -3.74
C LYS A 72 -13.19 7.75 -4.69
N TYR A 73 -12.56 8.48 -5.60
CA TYR A 73 -11.57 7.91 -6.50
C TYR A 73 -10.33 8.79 -6.56
N SER A 74 -9.16 8.19 -6.71
CA SER A 74 -7.92 8.87 -7.03
C SER A 74 -7.49 8.52 -8.45
N ARG A 75 -6.97 9.50 -9.18
CA ARG A 75 -6.42 9.34 -10.54
C ARG A 75 -4.90 9.22 -10.56
N THR A 76 -4.28 9.31 -9.39
CA THR A 76 -2.83 9.22 -9.21
C THR A 76 -2.38 7.77 -9.26
N GLY A 77 -1.17 7.54 -9.73
CA GLY A 77 -0.58 6.22 -9.82
C GLY A 77 -0.42 5.78 -11.28
N ASN A 78 0.44 4.79 -11.47
CA ASN A 78 0.84 4.32 -12.79
C ASN A 78 1.20 2.84 -12.78
N ARG A 79 1.45 2.29 -13.98
CA ARG A 79 1.73 0.87 -14.18
C ARG A 79 2.94 0.35 -13.39
N GLY A 80 3.94 1.18 -13.08
CA GLY A 80 5.08 0.75 -12.27
C GLY A 80 4.73 0.44 -10.80
N MET A 81 3.54 0.85 -10.35
CA MET A 81 3.05 0.53 -9.02
C MET A 81 2.56 -0.92 -8.86
N THR A 82 2.51 -1.70 -9.95
CA THR A 82 2.19 -3.14 -9.91
C THR A 82 3.27 -3.99 -9.25
N THR A 83 4.38 -3.38 -8.80
CA THR A 83 5.42 -4.06 -8.02
C THR A 83 4.93 -4.48 -6.63
N GLY A 84 5.41 -5.62 -6.15
CA GLY A 84 5.16 -6.08 -4.78
C GLY A 84 5.61 -5.05 -3.74
N GLY A 85 4.82 -4.91 -2.66
CA GLY A 85 5.10 -4.01 -1.54
C GLY A 85 4.52 -2.60 -1.65
N THR A 86 3.98 -2.18 -2.80
CA THR A 86 3.32 -0.86 -2.92
C THR A 86 2.03 -0.77 -2.10
N GLY A 87 1.40 -1.92 -1.83
CA GLY A 87 0.30 -2.04 -0.87
C GLY A 87 0.74 -1.82 0.58
N ASP A 88 1.96 -2.19 0.95
CA ASP A 88 2.50 -1.95 2.30
C ASP A 88 2.76 -0.46 2.53
N VAL A 89 3.22 0.25 1.50
CA VAL A 89 3.37 1.72 1.53
C VAL A 89 2.01 2.39 1.74
N LEU A 90 0.98 1.94 1.01
CA LEU A 90 -0.39 2.41 1.20
C LEU A 90 -0.89 2.15 2.62
N ALA A 91 -0.73 0.92 3.13
CA ALA A 91 -1.15 0.55 4.47
C ALA A 91 -0.45 1.41 5.54
N GLY A 92 0.85 1.66 5.39
CA GLY A 92 1.62 2.52 6.30
C GLY A 92 1.15 3.98 6.27
N LEU A 93 0.84 4.52 5.09
CA LEU A 93 0.26 5.86 4.93
C LEU A 93 -1.10 5.98 5.63
N VAL A 94 -2.02 5.06 5.33
CA VAL A 94 -3.37 5.06 5.92
C VAL A 94 -3.31 4.84 7.43
N GLY A 95 -2.51 3.89 7.89
CA GLY A 95 -2.30 3.62 9.32
C GLY A 95 -1.76 4.85 10.07
N SER A 96 -0.81 5.56 9.47
CA SER A 96 -0.25 6.79 10.05
C SER A 96 -1.29 7.91 10.13
N LEU A 97 -2.09 8.10 9.08
CA LEU A 97 -3.16 9.10 9.05
C LEU A 97 -4.28 8.78 10.06
N LEU A 98 -4.64 7.51 10.19
CA LEU A 98 -5.57 7.03 11.23
C LEU A 98 -5.01 7.29 12.64
N ALA A 99 -3.72 7.03 12.87
CA ALA A 99 -3.07 7.29 14.15
C ALA A 99 -3.05 8.79 14.51
N PHE A 100 -3.04 9.68 13.52
CA PHE A 100 -3.23 11.13 13.70
C PHE A 100 -4.69 11.55 13.94
N GLY A 101 -5.64 10.62 14.06
CA GLY A 101 -7.04 10.90 14.38
C GLY A 101 -7.88 11.30 13.17
N ASN A 102 -7.45 10.98 11.94
CA ASN A 102 -8.27 11.24 10.76
C ASN A 102 -9.39 10.20 10.63
N GLU A 103 -10.55 10.65 10.16
CA GLU A 103 -11.66 9.77 9.78
C GLU A 103 -11.21 8.70 8.76
N PRO A 104 -11.68 7.44 8.87
CA PRO A 104 -11.18 6.33 8.04
C PRO A 104 -11.23 6.59 6.53
N LEU A 105 -12.37 7.09 6.03
CA LEU A 105 -12.50 7.40 4.60
C LEU A 105 -11.52 8.50 4.17
N ARG A 106 -11.25 9.49 5.03
CA ARG A 106 -10.29 10.56 4.75
C ARG A 106 -8.86 10.03 4.76
N ALA A 107 -8.50 9.24 5.76
CA ALA A 107 -7.19 8.62 5.86
C ALA A 107 -6.89 7.71 4.64
N ALA A 108 -7.85 6.87 4.26
CA ALA A 108 -7.75 6.02 3.09
C ALA A 108 -7.64 6.84 1.78
N SER A 109 -8.43 7.90 1.64
CA SER A 109 -8.40 8.76 0.44
C SER A 109 -7.05 9.47 0.27
N VAL A 110 -6.55 10.06 1.35
CA VAL A 110 -5.27 10.78 1.33
C VAL A 110 -4.11 9.79 1.17
N GLY A 111 -4.18 8.62 1.82
CA GLY A 111 -3.19 7.56 1.67
C GLY A 111 -3.09 7.06 0.23
N ALA A 112 -4.22 6.75 -0.41
CA ALA A 112 -4.26 6.32 -1.82
C ALA A 112 -3.70 7.40 -2.75
N PHE A 113 -4.12 8.66 -2.56
CA PHE A 113 -3.61 9.78 -3.34
C PHE A 113 -2.10 9.97 -3.19
N LEU A 114 -1.57 9.97 -1.96
CA LEU A 114 -0.14 10.15 -1.70
C LEU A 114 0.69 8.97 -2.22
N ASN A 115 0.17 7.74 -2.12
CA ASN A 115 0.84 6.56 -2.65
C ASN A 115 0.95 6.64 -4.19
N GLY A 116 -0.16 6.94 -4.85
CA GLY A 116 -0.21 7.12 -6.30
C GLY A 116 0.69 8.26 -6.78
N LEU A 117 0.60 9.43 -6.14
CA LEU A 117 1.42 10.60 -6.45
C LEU A 117 2.91 10.30 -6.29
N SER A 118 3.28 9.54 -5.25
CA SER A 118 4.65 9.09 -5.04
C SER A 118 5.12 8.19 -6.18
N GLY A 119 4.27 7.25 -6.61
CA GLY A 119 4.53 6.42 -7.79
C GLY A 119 4.72 7.24 -9.07
N ASP A 120 3.90 8.27 -9.29
CA ASP A 120 4.00 9.14 -10.49
C ASP A 120 5.28 9.97 -10.49
N MET A 121 5.68 10.48 -9.31
CA MET A 121 6.94 11.17 -9.14
C MET A 121 8.15 10.26 -9.33
N VAL A 122 8.05 8.97 -8.97
CA VAL A 122 9.09 7.97 -9.24
C VAL A 122 9.14 7.69 -10.73
N LYS A 123 8.00 7.48 -11.38
CA LYS A 123 7.91 7.27 -12.83
C LYS A 123 8.55 8.39 -13.63
N GLY A 124 8.34 9.65 -13.24
CA GLY A 124 8.95 10.80 -13.90
C GLY A 124 10.48 10.82 -13.86
N GLY A 125 11.12 10.06 -12.96
CA GLY A 125 12.58 9.94 -12.87
C GLY A 125 13.16 8.60 -13.33
N LEU A 126 12.47 7.49 -13.05
CA LEU A 126 12.98 6.12 -13.21
C LEU A 126 12.20 5.29 -14.25
N GLY A 127 11.14 5.85 -14.85
CA GLY A 127 10.24 5.09 -15.72
C GLY A 127 9.31 4.16 -14.92
N GLU A 128 8.71 3.16 -15.56
CA GLU A 128 7.72 2.27 -14.91
C GLU A 128 8.35 1.05 -14.21
N ASN A 129 9.68 0.93 -14.19
CA ASN A 129 10.38 -0.19 -13.54
C ASN A 129 10.98 0.25 -12.21
N PHE A 130 10.15 0.33 -11.17
CA PHE A 130 10.57 0.74 -9.83
C PHE A 130 10.04 -0.18 -8.73
N THR A 131 10.66 -0.08 -7.57
CA THR A 131 10.32 -0.84 -6.36
C THR A 131 9.39 -0.06 -5.44
N ALA A 132 8.70 -0.78 -4.55
CA ALA A 132 7.91 -0.15 -3.49
C ALA A 132 8.76 0.77 -2.58
N LEU A 133 10.05 0.49 -2.43
CA LEU A 133 10.95 1.35 -1.67
C LEU A 133 11.12 2.72 -2.32
N GLU A 134 11.21 2.79 -3.64
CA GLU A 134 11.35 4.08 -4.33
C GLU A 134 10.10 4.92 -4.17
N VAL A 135 8.92 4.28 -4.16
CA VAL A 135 7.65 4.91 -3.79
C VAL A 135 7.70 5.44 -2.35
N ALA A 136 8.07 4.59 -1.39
CA ALA A 136 8.15 4.97 0.03
C ALA A 136 9.12 6.14 0.27
N ARG A 137 10.30 6.13 -0.37
CA ARG A 137 11.27 7.23 -0.30
C ARG A 137 10.76 8.53 -0.91
N ARG A 138 9.79 8.46 -1.82
CA ARG A 138 9.20 9.63 -2.47
C ARG A 138 8.04 10.24 -1.69
N VAL A 139 7.43 9.50 -0.76
CA VAL A 139 6.31 9.96 0.08
C VAL A 139 6.55 11.32 0.75
N PRO A 140 7.69 11.59 1.44
CA PRO A 140 7.90 12.89 2.07
C PRO A 140 7.88 14.06 1.09
N ARG A 141 8.39 13.83 -0.13
CA ARG A 141 8.37 14.83 -1.20
C ARG A 141 6.97 15.03 -1.77
N ALA A 142 6.18 13.96 -1.89
CA ALA A 142 4.77 14.05 -2.28
C ALA A 142 3.96 14.85 -1.24
N VAL A 143 4.15 14.57 0.05
CA VAL A 143 3.52 15.34 1.14
C VAL A 143 3.92 16.81 1.07
N LYS A 144 5.22 17.11 0.96
CA LYS A 144 5.71 18.49 0.84
C LYS A 144 5.07 19.21 -0.35
N TRP A 145 5.02 18.57 -1.51
CA TRP A 145 4.40 19.14 -2.71
C TRP A 145 2.92 19.49 -2.47
N VAL A 146 2.14 18.63 -1.81
CA VAL A 146 0.72 18.90 -1.52
C VAL A 146 0.53 20.05 -0.53
N LEU A 147 1.48 20.28 0.38
CA LEU A 147 1.39 21.37 1.36
C LEU A 147 1.84 22.73 0.80
N GLU A 148 2.62 22.72 -0.29
CA GLU A 148 3.20 23.92 -0.91
C GLU A 148 2.42 24.37 -2.17
N PHE A 149 1.42 23.60 -2.59
CA PHE A 149 0.56 23.88 -3.75
C PHE A 149 -0.77 24.48 -3.31
#